data_AF-A0AB39VJ10-F1
#
_entry.id   AF-A0AB39VJ10-F1
#
_cell.length_a   1.000
_cell.length_b   1.000
_cell.length_c   1.000
_cell.angle_alpha   90.00
_cell.angle_beta   90.00
_cell.angle_gamma   90.00
#
_symmetry.space_group_name_H-M   'P 1'
#
loop_
_entity.id
_entity.type
_entity.pdbx_description
1 polymer ?
#
loop_
_entity_poly.entity_id
_entity_poly.type
_entity_poly.pdbx_seq_one_letter_code
_entity_poly.pdbx_strand_id
1 'polypeptide(L)'
;MSMFEILNDMIDNGVQQQSNNFIRASVTSPPPELKIKFDNVEIPSEQIYCSNFLLPHYRRTYKIDGVIDEITIDTTTQTAIGNGPASHAHDHSTIKGSGTYKSSKDIWFEDTLKVGDEVLVLVLGINYVVVSKIVKMPSGAIEGV
;
A
#
# COMPACT_ATOMS: atom_id res chain seq x y z
N MET A 1 0.43 -34.59 -41.88
CA MET A 1 1.25 -34.08 -40.77
C MET A 1 2.04 -35.23 -40.19
N SER A 2 3.37 -35.12 -40.20
CA SER A 2 4.27 -36.03 -39.52
C SER A 2 4.12 -35.90 -38.00
N MET A 3 4.35 -36.98 -37.25
CA MET A 3 4.39 -36.97 -35.78
C MET A 3 5.33 -35.87 -35.24
N PHE A 4 6.41 -35.58 -35.98
CA PHE A 4 7.35 -34.50 -35.66
C PHE A 4 6.77 -33.09 -35.83
N GLU A 5 5.89 -32.89 -36.81
CA GLU A 5 5.22 -31.59 -37.03
C GLU A 5 4.21 -31.33 -35.92
N ILE A 6 3.49 -32.37 -35.47
CA ILE A 6 2.54 -32.28 -34.35
C ILE A 6 3.28 -32.02 -33.03
N LEU A 7 4.43 -32.68 -32.80
CA LEU A 7 5.25 -32.43 -31.61
C LEU A 7 5.80 -31.01 -31.57
N ASN A 8 6.30 -30.49 -32.70
CA ASN A 8 6.76 -29.10 -32.77
C ASN A 8 5.61 -28.12 -32.58
N ASP A 9 4.44 -28.36 -33.17
CA ASP A 9 3.26 -27.52 -32.98
C ASP A 9 2.76 -27.57 -31.53
N MET A 10 2.82 -28.72 -30.85
CA MET A 10 2.48 -28.83 -29.42
C MET A 10 3.51 -28.13 -28.52
N ILE A 11 4.80 -28.18 -28.86
CA ILE A 11 5.85 -27.46 -28.15
C ILE A 11 5.71 -25.95 -28.37
N ASP A 12 5.48 -25.52 -29.61
CA ASP A 12 5.30 -24.11 -29.98
C ASP A 12 4.02 -23.54 -29.32
N ASN A 13 2.90 -24.27 -29.35
CA ASN A 13 1.66 -23.87 -28.66
C ASN A 13 1.80 -23.94 -27.13
N GLY A 14 2.56 -24.90 -26.59
CA GLY A 14 2.85 -25.00 -25.16
C GLY A 14 3.74 -23.86 -24.65
N VAL A 15 4.73 -23.45 -25.46
CA VAL A 15 5.60 -22.28 -25.21
C VAL A 15 4.82 -20.96 -25.40
N GLN A 16 3.88 -20.90 -26.35
CA GLN A 16 2.95 -19.76 -26.52
C GLN A 16 1.97 -19.63 -25.35
N GLN A 17 1.46 -20.73 -24.79
CA GLN A 17 0.68 -20.71 -23.53
C GLN A 17 1.53 -20.30 -22.31
N GLN A 18 2.86 -20.44 -22.38
CA GLN A 18 3.81 -19.89 -21.42
C GLN A 18 4.30 -18.48 -21.78
N SER A 19 3.65 -17.78 -22.72
CA SER A 19 3.94 -16.36 -22.93
C SER A 19 3.65 -15.59 -21.63
N ASN A 20 4.60 -14.77 -21.21
CA ASN A 20 4.50 -14.00 -19.98
C ASN A 20 3.23 -13.13 -20.02
N ASN A 21 2.17 -13.56 -19.33
CA ASN A 21 0.96 -12.76 -19.18
C ASN A 21 1.20 -11.49 -18.35
N PHE A 22 2.40 -11.29 -17.80
CA PHE A 22 2.74 -10.10 -17.03
C PHE A 22 3.56 -9.11 -17.85
N ILE A 23 3.09 -7.87 -17.88
CA ILE A 23 3.78 -6.72 -18.46
C ILE A 23 4.03 -5.67 -17.38
N ARG A 24 5.04 -4.84 -17.61
CA ARG A 24 5.27 -3.61 -16.84
C ARG A 24 4.74 -2.44 -17.64
N ALA A 25 3.82 -1.68 -17.08
CA ALA A 25 3.25 -0.48 -17.70
C ALA A 25 3.48 0.76 -16.83
N SER A 26 3.36 1.93 -17.45
CA SER A 26 3.43 3.22 -16.77
C SER A 26 2.05 3.85 -16.67
N VAL A 27 1.71 4.46 -15.54
CA VAL A 27 0.43 5.16 -15.36
C VAL A 27 0.47 6.50 -16.11
N THR A 28 -0.47 6.72 -17.03
CA THR A 28 -0.64 8.00 -17.75
C THR A 28 -1.78 8.84 -17.20
N SER A 29 -2.76 8.21 -16.54
CA SER A 29 -3.84 8.87 -15.81
C SER A 29 -4.18 8.06 -14.56
N PRO A 30 -4.30 8.69 -13.37
CA PRO A 30 -4.62 7.98 -12.14
C PRO A 30 -6.12 7.59 -12.07
N PRO A 31 -6.52 6.71 -11.13
CA PRO A 31 -7.93 6.46 -10.84
C PRO A 31 -8.67 7.76 -10.47
N PRO A 32 -9.97 7.90 -10.77
CA PRO A 32 -10.87 6.85 -11.28
C PRO A 32 -10.75 6.60 -12.80
N GLU A 33 -10.18 7.53 -13.56
CA GLU A 33 -9.98 7.41 -15.01
C GLU A 33 -8.61 6.81 -15.32
N LEU A 34 -8.36 5.61 -14.78
CA LEU A 34 -7.05 4.97 -14.86
C LEU A 34 -6.69 4.67 -16.32
N LYS A 35 -5.51 5.12 -16.72
CA LYS A 35 -4.89 4.75 -17.99
C LYS A 35 -3.46 4.32 -17.77
N ILE A 36 -3.05 3.31 -18.52
CA ILE A 36 -1.67 2.82 -18.50
C ILE A 36 -1.11 2.78 -19.91
N LYS A 37 0.21 2.89 -20.01
CA LYS A 37 0.95 2.85 -21.27
C LYS A 37 1.98 1.73 -21.24
N PHE A 38 1.93 0.90 -22.28
CA PHE A 38 2.86 -0.19 -22.55
C PHE A 38 3.24 -0.15 -24.03
N ASP A 39 4.54 -0.26 -24.36
CA ASP A 39 5.05 -0.24 -25.74
C ASP A 39 4.44 0.86 -26.65
N ASN A 40 4.34 2.08 -26.11
CA ASN A 40 3.72 3.24 -26.76
C ASN A 40 2.22 3.16 -27.05
N VAL A 41 1.55 2.09 -26.65
CA VAL A 41 0.10 1.95 -26.70
C VAL A 41 -0.50 2.37 -25.36
N GLU A 42 -1.52 3.24 -25.40
CA GLU A 42 -2.31 3.60 -24.23
C GLU A 42 -3.51 2.67 -24.11
N ILE A 43 -3.68 2.08 -22.93
CA ILE A 43 -4.79 1.20 -22.58
C ILE A 43 -5.79 2.03 -21.78
N PRO A 44 -7.06 2.10 -22.21
CA PRO A 44 -8.07 2.93 -21.58
C PRO A 44 -8.73 2.21 -20.38
N SER A 45 -9.41 2.98 -19.53
CA SER A 45 -9.94 2.49 -18.25
C SER A 45 -10.96 1.35 -18.39
N GLU A 46 -11.69 1.28 -19.51
CA GLU A 46 -12.72 0.27 -19.75
C GLU A 46 -12.14 -1.14 -19.90
N GLN A 47 -10.87 -1.24 -20.25
CA GLN A 47 -10.14 -2.49 -20.36
C GLN A 47 -9.36 -2.84 -19.09
N ILE A 48 -9.38 -1.98 -18.07
CA ILE A 48 -8.53 -2.12 -16.89
C ILE A 48 -9.34 -2.59 -15.69
N TYR A 49 -8.93 -3.72 -15.11
CA TYR A 49 -9.23 -4.07 -13.73
C TYR A 49 -8.09 -3.58 -12.84
N CYS A 50 -8.42 -3.05 -11.66
CA CYS A 50 -7.42 -2.56 -10.72
C CYS A 50 -7.64 -3.20 -9.36
N SER A 51 -6.56 -3.64 -8.72
CA SER A 51 -6.59 -4.05 -7.31
C SER A 51 -7.24 -2.94 -6.47
N ASN A 52 -8.21 -3.33 -5.63
CA ASN A 52 -9.00 -2.39 -4.84
C ASN A 52 -8.15 -1.48 -3.94
N PHE A 53 -7.02 -1.97 -3.43
CA PHE A 53 -6.12 -1.21 -2.56
C PHE A 53 -5.35 -0.09 -3.28
N LEU A 54 -5.36 -0.10 -4.61
CA LEU A 54 -4.79 0.97 -5.43
C LEU A 54 -5.82 2.06 -5.74
N LEU A 55 -7.10 1.86 -5.41
CA LEU A 55 -8.16 2.85 -5.62
C LEU A 55 -8.16 3.89 -4.49
N PRO A 56 -8.55 5.15 -4.79
CA PRO A 56 -8.67 6.18 -3.77
C PRO A 56 -9.70 5.78 -2.70
N HIS A 57 -9.44 6.21 -1.46
CA HIS A 57 -10.28 5.93 -0.30
C HIS A 57 -10.47 4.44 0.00
N TYR A 58 -9.48 3.61 -0.34
CA TYR A 58 -9.53 2.20 0.03
C TYR A 58 -9.55 2.05 1.55
N ARG A 59 -10.57 1.35 2.07
CA ARG A 59 -10.84 1.21 3.49
C ARG A 59 -10.59 -0.22 3.96
N ARG A 60 -9.86 -0.37 5.06
CA ARG A 60 -9.74 -1.64 5.81
C ARG A 60 -10.11 -1.42 7.27
N THR A 61 -10.83 -2.36 7.85
CA THR A 61 -11.02 -2.45 9.31
C THR A 61 -9.79 -3.12 9.92
N TYR A 62 -9.26 -2.55 11.00
CA TYR A 62 -8.13 -3.12 11.71
C TYR A 62 -8.47 -3.41 13.17
N LYS A 63 -7.73 -4.35 13.74
CA LYS A 63 -7.65 -4.62 15.17
C LYS A 63 -6.19 -4.74 15.53
N ILE A 64 -5.74 -3.96 16.51
CA ILE A 64 -4.39 -4.06 17.07
C ILE A 64 -4.54 -4.45 18.53
N ASP A 65 -3.98 -5.60 18.88
CA ASP A 65 -3.82 -6.07 20.24
C ASP A 65 -2.31 -6.14 20.50
N GLY A 66 -1.84 -5.53 21.59
CA GLY A 66 -0.41 -5.53 21.89
C GLY A 66 -0.08 -5.23 23.34
N VAL A 67 1.20 -5.34 23.67
CA VAL A 67 1.78 -4.95 24.95
C VAL A 67 2.38 -3.55 24.77
N ILE A 68 2.09 -2.66 25.71
CA ILE A 68 2.79 -1.39 25.83
C ILE A 68 3.90 -1.58 26.86
N ASP A 69 5.15 -1.53 26.39
CA ASP A 69 6.32 -1.67 27.24
C ASP A 69 6.54 -0.44 28.14
N GLU A 70 6.30 0.77 27.63
CA GLU A 70 6.41 2.01 28.41
C GLU A 70 5.40 3.08 27.94
N ILE A 71 4.74 3.71 28.91
CA ILE A 71 3.99 4.97 28.77
C ILE A 71 4.64 5.98 29.71
N THR A 72 5.09 7.11 29.16
CA THR A 72 5.63 8.24 29.93
C THR A 72 4.75 9.46 29.69
N ILE A 73 4.22 10.06 30.76
CA ILE A 73 3.45 11.30 30.72
C ILE A 73 4.21 12.37 31.51
N ASP A 74 4.72 13.37 30.79
CA ASP A 74 5.37 14.53 31.39
C ASP A 74 4.31 15.58 31.77
N THR A 75 4.12 15.78 33.07
CA THR A 75 3.18 16.75 33.61
C THR A 75 3.86 18.13 33.67
N THR A 76 3.29 19.13 32.99
CA THR A 76 3.93 20.45 32.82
C THR A 76 3.28 21.58 33.63
N THR A 77 2.16 21.31 34.29
CA THR A 77 1.40 22.33 35.03
C THR A 77 1.46 22.08 36.53
N GLN A 78 1.89 23.09 37.29
CA GLN A 78 1.79 23.12 38.75
C GLN A 78 0.37 23.52 39.16
N THR A 79 -0.15 22.91 40.23
CA THR A 79 -1.40 23.37 40.86
C THR A 79 -1.11 24.56 41.77
N ALA A 80 -1.60 25.75 41.42
CA ALA A 80 -1.59 26.92 42.30
C ALA A 80 -2.81 26.85 43.23
N ILE A 81 -2.58 26.83 44.55
CA ILE A 81 -3.67 26.81 45.54
C ILE A 81 -3.74 28.16 46.25
N GLY A 82 -4.81 28.93 45.95
CA GLY A 82 -5.44 29.92 46.84
C GLY A 82 -4.81 31.33 46.95
N ASN A 83 -5.68 32.35 47.03
CA ASN A 83 -5.38 33.77 47.33
C ASN A 83 -4.94 33.98 48.80
N GLY A 84 -3.95 33.23 49.29
CA GLY A 84 -3.34 33.40 50.61
C GLY A 84 -2.07 34.25 50.61
N PRO A 85 -1.57 34.73 51.77
CA PRO A 85 -0.41 35.63 51.86
C PRO A 85 0.92 35.02 51.37
N ALA A 86 0.98 33.69 51.23
CA ALA A 86 2.15 32.95 50.78
C ALA A 86 1.72 31.90 49.73
N SER A 87 1.61 32.36 48.47
CA SER A 87 1.45 31.45 47.34
C SER A 87 2.69 30.56 47.23
N HIS A 88 2.47 29.26 47.11
CA HIS A 88 3.50 28.28 46.78
C HIS A 88 2.94 27.33 45.72
N ALA A 89 3.83 26.74 44.96
CA ALA A 89 3.48 25.83 43.88
C ALA A 89 4.10 24.45 44.17
N HIS A 90 3.45 23.41 43.66
CA HIS A 90 3.92 22.04 43.78
C HIS A 90 4.28 21.53 42.39
N ASP A 91 5.48 21.01 42.25
CA ASP A 91 5.90 20.30 41.05
C ASP A 91 5.08 19.01 40.91
N HIS A 92 4.70 18.70 39.68
CA HIS A 92 4.17 17.38 39.35
C HIS A 92 5.31 16.53 38.80
N SER A 93 5.38 15.26 39.21
CA SER A 93 6.39 14.31 38.71
C SER A 93 5.92 13.61 37.44
N THR A 94 6.86 13.07 36.66
CA THR A 94 6.59 12.17 35.55
C THR A 94 5.78 10.95 36.02
N ILE A 95 4.73 10.60 35.27
CA ILE A 95 3.94 9.38 35.49
C ILE A 95 4.46 8.31 34.53
N LYS A 96 4.78 7.13 35.07
CA LYS A 96 5.22 5.96 34.29
C LYS A 96 4.22 4.82 34.41
N GLY A 97 3.99 4.10 33.32
CA GLY A 97 3.13 2.91 33.30
C GLY A 97 3.48 1.94 32.18
N SER A 98 2.95 0.73 32.27
CA SER A 98 2.98 -0.30 31.23
C SER A 98 1.66 -1.07 31.24
N GLY A 99 1.38 -1.85 30.20
CA GLY A 99 0.13 -2.60 30.17
C GLY A 99 -0.16 -3.29 28.84
N THR A 100 -1.43 -3.63 28.63
CA THR A 100 -1.92 -4.15 27.36
C THR A 100 -2.84 -3.14 26.72
N TYR A 101 -2.80 -3.05 25.39
CA TYR A 101 -3.71 -2.19 24.64
C TYR A 101 -4.47 -3.01 23.61
N LYS A 102 -5.72 -2.60 23.40
CA LYS A 102 -6.58 -3.09 22.33
C LYS A 102 -7.20 -1.89 21.64
N SER A 103 -7.07 -1.80 20.32
CA SER A 103 -7.68 -0.76 19.52
C SER A 103 -8.27 -1.34 18.23
N SER A 104 -9.39 -0.78 17.78
CA SER A 104 -10.00 -1.15 16.51
C SER A 104 -10.68 0.05 15.87
N LYS A 105 -10.42 0.29 14.58
CA LYS A 105 -11.09 1.31 13.76
C LYS A 105 -10.87 1.02 12.26
N ASP A 106 -11.17 2.01 11.44
CA ASP A 106 -10.88 2.05 10.01
C ASP A 106 -9.52 2.70 9.73
N ILE A 107 -8.74 2.09 8.85
CA ILE A 107 -7.62 2.75 8.16
C ILE A 107 -8.09 3.07 6.75
N TRP A 108 -7.86 4.32 6.34
CA TRP A 108 -8.09 4.80 4.99
C TRP A 108 -6.73 4.94 4.30
N PHE A 109 -6.58 4.24 3.18
CA PHE A 109 -5.43 4.39 2.29
C PHE A 109 -5.79 5.45 1.26
N GLU A 110 -5.22 6.64 1.42
CA GLU A 110 -5.43 7.76 0.49
C GLU A 110 -4.38 7.79 -0.63
N ASP A 111 -3.26 7.09 -0.46
CA ASP A 111 -2.22 7.02 -1.49
C ASP A 111 -2.65 6.05 -2.60
N THR A 112 -2.99 6.61 -3.75
CA THR A 112 -3.38 5.90 -4.97
C THR A 112 -2.28 6.01 -6.02
N LEU A 113 -2.48 5.38 -7.18
CA LEU A 113 -1.57 5.50 -8.33
C LEU A 113 -1.48 6.95 -8.80
N LYS A 114 -0.28 7.38 -9.19
CA LYS A 114 0.02 8.72 -9.73
C LYS A 114 0.61 8.59 -11.12
N VAL A 115 0.51 9.65 -11.92
CA VAL A 115 1.14 9.70 -13.23
C VAL A 115 2.64 9.43 -13.09
N GLY A 116 3.15 8.52 -13.91
CA GLY A 116 4.55 8.08 -13.89
C GLY A 116 4.85 6.88 -12.98
N ASP A 117 3.88 6.41 -12.18
CA ASP A 117 4.05 5.16 -11.43
C ASP A 117 4.22 3.97 -12.37
N GLU A 118 5.12 3.05 -12.04
CA GLU A 118 5.24 1.76 -12.72
C GLU A 118 4.31 0.73 -12.04
N VAL A 119 3.63 -0.07 -12.85
CA VAL A 119 2.69 -1.09 -12.39
C VAL A 119 2.97 -2.45 -13.03
N LEU A 120 2.76 -3.50 -12.25
CA LEU A 120 2.69 -4.87 -12.75
C LEU A 120 1.27 -5.17 -13.23
N VAL A 121 1.15 -5.62 -14.47
CA VAL A 121 -0.14 -5.82 -15.14
C VAL A 121 -0.23 -7.23 -15.68
N LEU A 122 -1.30 -7.93 -15.36
CA LEU A 122 -1.65 -9.21 -15.97
C LEU A 122 -2.55 -8.97 -17.19
N VAL A 123 -2.15 -9.49 -18.34
CA VAL A 123 -2.93 -9.46 -19.59
C VAL A 123 -3.87 -10.65 -19.62
N LEU A 124 -5.17 -10.38 -19.76
CA LEU A 124 -6.26 -11.36 -19.83
C LEU A 124 -7.10 -11.11 -21.08
N GLY A 125 -6.60 -11.56 -22.23
CA GLY A 125 -7.23 -11.32 -23.52
C GLY A 125 -7.25 -9.82 -23.85
N ILE A 126 -8.45 -9.22 -23.88
CA ILE A 126 -8.64 -7.78 -24.12
C ILE A 126 -8.59 -6.93 -22.84
N ASN A 127 -8.50 -7.56 -21.68
CA ASN A 127 -8.50 -6.90 -20.38
C ASN A 127 -7.11 -6.91 -19.74
N TYR A 128 -6.84 -5.92 -18.90
CA TYR A 128 -5.57 -5.71 -18.23
C TYR A 128 -5.81 -5.54 -16.74
N VAL A 129 -5.21 -6.40 -15.91
CA VAL A 129 -5.38 -6.37 -14.45
C VAL A 129 -4.15 -5.73 -13.83
N VAL A 130 -4.28 -4.51 -13.32
CA VAL A 130 -3.25 -3.83 -12.53
C VAL A 130 -3.21 -4.46 -11.14
N VAL A 131 -2.16 -5.25 -10.90
CA VAL A 131 -2.03 -6.06 -9.68
C VAL A 131 -1.40 -5.26 -8.55
N SER A 132 -0.30 -4.56 -8.84
CA SER A 132 0.46 -3.80 -7.87
C SER A 132 1.18 -2.62 -8.53
N LYS A 133 1.37 -1.54 -7.76
CA LYS A 133 2.46 -0.59 -7.99
C LYS A 133 3.79 -1.29 -7.74
N ILE A 134 4.77 -1.05 -8.59
CA ILE A 134 6.13 -1.57 -8.43
C ILE A 134 7.12 -0.43 -8.48
N VAL A 135 8.22 -0.59 -7.75
CA VAL A 135 9.32 0.38 -7.72
C VAL A 135 10.63 -0.36 -7.92
N LYS A 136 11.60 0.29 -8.58
CA LYS A 136 12.96 -0.24 -8.62
C LYS A 136 13.53 -0.24 -7.21
N MET A 137 14.19 -1.33 -6.82
CA MET A 137 14.81 -1.47 -5.51
C MET A 137 15.72 -0.26 -5.22
N PRO A 138 15.45 0.51 -4.15
CA PRO A 138 16.30 1.63 -3.78
C PRO A 138 17.64 1.09 -3.24
N SER A 139 18.74 1.75 -3.60
CA SER A 139 20.10 1.36 -3.18
C SER A 139 20.36 1.49 -1.67
N GLY A 140 19.42 2.11 -0.93
CA GLY A 140 19.49 2.35 0.51
C GLY A 140 18.26 1.85 1.26
N ALA A 141 17.62 0.77 0.80
CA ALA A 141 16.52 0.16 1.54
C ALA A 141 16.98 -0.23 2.95
N ILE A 142 16.21 0.19 3.95
CA ILE A 142 16.39 -0.21 5.35
C ILE A 142 15.24 -1.15 5.74
N GLU A 143 15.42 -1.91 6.82
CA GLU A 143 14.38 -2.78 7.34
C GLU A 143 13.09 -1.99 7.63
N GLY A 144 11.96 -2.47 7.09
CA GLY A 144 10.63 -1.87 7.34
C GLY A 144 10.15 -0.82 6.33
N VAL A 145 10.82 -0.66 5.18
CA VAL A 145 10.38 0.23 4.07
C VAL A 145 10.13 -0.55 2.80
#